data_AF-A0A915A8L6-F1
#
_entry.id   AF-A0A915A8L6-F1
#
_cell.length_a   1.000
_cell.length_b   1.000
_cell.length_c   1.000
_cell.angle_alpha   90.00
_cell.angle_beta   90.00
_cell.angle_gamma   90.00
#
_symmetry.space_group_name_H-M   'P 1'
#
loop_
_entity.id
_entity.type
_entity.pdbx_description
1 polymer ?
#
loop_
_entity_poly.entity_id
_entity_poly.type
_entity_poly.pdbx_seq_one_letter_code
_entity_poly.pdbx_strand_id
1 'polypeptide(L)'
;MIHSRRAPVKMFWNIIVLKYDEWRLHHLFLLIILLLYSVIGAVSFVAFEQPNELAKRAHAKAYALRRSEFAKLRLFRELKTYHRKIIAKPSARSFKELRSVIIRYDRRMRFGVEKDAPLKWTLWGGLYYSGTVYTTIGYGDMAAETVGGRLFTMFYAAAGIPLVITILNDWGSLLFYIMQNLWINSLRHISNKVKSLFTFSNRKETIFQTNKDDIVIKEVWKSCRHNAVL
;
A
#
# COMPACT_ATOMS: atom_id res chain seq x y z
N MET A 1 27.25 16.60 -59.25
CA MET A 1 26.49 15.32 -59.19
C MET A 1 27.15 14.47 -58.09
N ILE A 2 26.52 14.29 -56.92
CA ILE A 2 25.66 13.12 -56.56
C ILE A 2 26.53 11.83 -56.59
N HIS A 3 26.81 11.05 -55.54
CA HIS A 3 26.05 10.63 -54.35
C HIS A 3 27.04 9.96 -53.34
N SER A 4 26.95 10.24 -52.05
CA SER A 4 26.25 9.45 -51.02
C SER A 4 27.07 8.33 -50.36
N ARG A 5 27.42 8.58 -49.09
CA ARG A 5 27.90 7.62 -48.08
C ARG A 5 26.90 6.48 -47.88
N ARG A 6 27.33 5.22 -47.71
CA ARG A 6 26.76 4.26 -46.73
C ARG A 6 27.68 3.07 -46.40
N ALA A 7 28.09 2.99 -45.14
CA ALA A 7 28.06 1.79 -44.27
C ALA A 7 28.44 2.23 -42.83
N PRO A 8 28.06 1.52 -41.74
CA PRO A 8 27.43 0.20 -41.71
C PRO A 8 26.13 0.12 -40.86
N VAL A 9 25.44 -1.00 -41.02
CA VAL A 9 24.17 -1.41 -40.38
C VAL A 9 24.36 -1.76 -38.87
N LYS A 10 25.12 -0.94 -38.13
CA LYS A 10 25.29 -1.04 -36.66
C LYS A 10 24.45 -0.03 -35.88
N MET A 11 23.50 0.64 -36.53
CA MET A 11 22.75 1.75 -35.91
C MET A 11 21.69 1.29 -34.91
N PHE A 12 21.06 0.13 -35.09
CA PHE A 12 19.93 -0.24 -34.22
C PHE A 12 20.37 -0.61 -32.80
N TRP A 13 21.44 -1.41 -32.68
CA TRP A 13 22.04 -1.76 -31.39
C TRP A 13 22.65 -0.55 -30.66
N ASN A 14 23.28 0.37 -31.39
CA ASN A 14 23.84 1.58 -30.78
C ASN A 14 22.76 2.59 -30.35
N ILE A 15 21.62 2.67 -31.05
CA ILE A 15 20.52 3.53 -30.62
C ILE A 15 19.85 2.94 -29.37
N ILE A 16 19.71 1.61 -29.28
CA ILE A 16 19.21 0.97 -28.06
C ILE A 16 20.17 1.21 -26.90
N VAL A 17 21.49 1.02 -27.09
CA VAL A 17 22.51 1.22 -26.05
C VAL A 17 22.65 2.69 -25.61
N LEU A 18 22.59 3.64 -26.54
CA LEU A 18 22.65 5.09 -26.21
C LEU A 18 21.35 5.58 -25.54
N LYS A 19 20.20 5.01 -25.91
CA LYS A 19 18.91 5.32 -25.30
C LYS A 19 18.66 4.53 -23.99
N TYR A 20 19.45 3.49 -23.74
CA TYR A 20 19.49 2.69 -22.51
C TYR A 20 20.04 3.51 -21.32
N ASP A 21 21.05 4.35 -21.60
CA ASP A 21 21.72 5.21 -20.62
C ASP A 21 20.87 6.46 -20.28
N GLU A 22 20.13 7.00 -21.27
CA GLU A 22 19.19 8.11 -21.07
C GLU A 22 17.95 7.75 -20.23
N TRP A 23 17.54 6.47 -20.20
CA TRP A 23 16.26 6.05 -19.60
C TRP A 23 16.35 5.42 -18.21
N ARG A 24 17.53 5.39 -17.56
CA ARG A 24 17.63 4.89 -16.17
C ARG A 24 17.06 3.46 -16.00
N LEU A 25 17.03 2.66 -17.07
CA LEU A 25 16.38 1.34 -17.13
C LEU A 25 16.98 0.32 -16.16
N HIS A 26 18.25 0.49 -15.77
CA HIS A 26 18.89 -0.31 -14.72
C HIS A 26 18.12 -0.25 -13.38
N HIS A 27 17.55 0.89 -13.01
CA HIS A 27 16.80 1.01 -11.75
C HIS A 27 15.44 0.31 -11.81
N LEU A 28 14.80 0.30 -12.99
CA LEU A 28 13.58 -0.49 -13.24
C LEU A 28 13.87 -1.98 -13.29
N PHE A 29 15.02 -2.37 -13.84
CA PHE A 29 15.48 -3.76 -13.88
C PHE A 29 15.69 -4.34 -12.46
N LEU A 30 16.31 -3.60 -11.55
CA LEU A 30 16.45 -4.01 -10.14
C LEU A 30 15.09 -4.14 -9.44
N LEU A 31 14.12 -3.29 -9.76
CA LEU A 31 12.76 -3.41 -9.24
C LEU A 31 12.03 -4.64 -9.80
N ILE A 32 12.22 -4.96 -11.07
CA ILE A 32 11.68 -6.19 -11.67
C ILE A 32 12.30 -7.42 -11.01
N ILE A 33 13.61 -7.41 -10.76
CA ILE A 33 14.30 -8.47 -10.01
C ILE A 33 13.69 -8.62 -8.62
N LEU A 34 13.44 -7.52 -7.91
CA LEU A 34 12.82 -7.56 -6.59
C LEU A 34 11.39 -8.13 -6.65
N LEU A 35 10.59 -7.72 -7.64
CA LEU A 35 9.24 -8.28 -7.82
C LEU A 35 9.28 -9.79 -8.07
N LEU A 36 10.19 -10.25 -8.94
CA LEU A 36 10.38 -11.68 -9.21
C LEU A 36 10.86 -12.42 -7.94
N TYR A 37 11.80 -11.84 -7.21
CA TYR A 37 12.29 -12.36 -5.93
C TYR A 37 11.15 -12.52 -4.92
N SER A 38 10.28 -11.52 -4.82
CA SER A 38 9.11 -11.55 -3.94
C SER A 38 8.09 -12.61 -4.33
N VAL A 39 7.87 -12.83 -5.64
CA VAL A 39 6.98 -13.89 -6.12
C VAL A 39 7.57 -15.27 -5.83
N ILE A 40 8.87 -15.47 -6.04
CA ILE A 40 9.57 -16.72 -5.70
C ILE A 40 9.47 -17.00 -4.19
N GLY A 41 9.72 -15.98 -3.36
CA GLY A 41 9.54 -16.06 -1.92
C GLY A 41 8.10 -16.43 -1.56
N ALA A 42 7.10 -15.74 -2.12
CA ALA A 42 5.70 -15.97 -1.85
C ALA A 42 5.26 -17.41 -2.17
N VAL A 43 5.63 -17.93 -3.35
CA VAL A 43 5.33 -19.31 -3.75
C VAL A 43 5.99 -20.30 -2.80
N SER A 44 7.24 -20.07 -2.43
CA SER A 44 7.99 -20.94 -1.51
C SER A 44 7.38 -20.96 -0.12
N PHE A 45 7.04 -19.80 0.45
CA PHE A 45 6.41 -19.70 1.76
C PHE A 45 5.02 -20.33 1.80
N VAL A 46 4.22 -20.12 0.75
CA VAL A 46 2.92 -20.80 0.62
C VAL A 46 3.11 -22.32 0.55
N ALA A 47 4.09 -22.81 -0.21
CA ALA A 47 4.36 -24.24 -0.30
C ALA A 47 4.76 -24.87 1.05
N PHE A 48 5.56 -24.17 1.87
CA PHE A 48 5.99 -24.68 3.17
C PHE A 48 4.92 -24.54 4.26
N GLU A 49 4.21 -23.41 4.33
CA GLU A 49 3.38 -23.06 5.49
C GLU A 49 1.88 -23.32 5.30
N GLN A 50 1.38 -23.28 4.07
CA GLN A 50 -0.04 -23.54 3.78
C GLN A 50 -0.53 -24.92 4.28
N PRO A 51 0.20 -26.05 4.12
CA PRO A 51 -0.29 -27.33 4.64
C PRO A 51 -0.37 -27.36 6.18
N ASN A 52 0.58 -26.72 6.86
CA ASN A 52 0.58 -26.60 8.32
C ASN A 52 -0.59 -25.74 8.81
N GLU A 53 -0.88 -24.61 8.15
CA GLU A 53 -2.05 -23.79 8.47
C GLU A 53 -3.37 -24.54 8.27
N LEU A 54 -3.51 -25.28 7.16
CA LEU A 54 -4.69 -26.10 6.88
C LEU A 54 -4.89 -27.18 7.95
N ALA A 55 -3.82 -27.86 8.35
CA ALA A 55 -3.86 -28.86 9.42
C ALA A 55 -4.29 -28.23 10.75
N LYS A 56 -3.69 -27.12 11.15
CA LYS A 56 -4.06 -26.38 12.38
C LYS A 56 -5.53 -25.95 12.37
N ARG A 57 -6.01 -25.43 11.24
CA ARG A 57 -7.43 -25.05 11.06
C ARG A 57 -8.35 -26.26 11.16
N ALA A 58 -8.01 -27.37 10.51
CA ALA A 58 -8.80 -28.60 10.60
C ALA A 58 -8.86 -29.13 12.04
N HIS A 59 -7.74 -29.12 12.76
CA HIS A 59 -7.69 -29.51 14.17
C HIS A 59 -8.50 -28.56 15.07
N ALA A 60 -8.39 -27.25 14.88
CA ALA A 60 -9.15 -26.26 15.64
C ALA A 60 -10.66 -26.40 15.40
N LYS A 61 -11.07 -26.57 14.14
CA LYS A 61 -12.46 -26.82 13.75
C LYS A 61 -13.00 -28.11 14.35
N ALA A 62 -12.22 -29.20 14.29
CA ALA A 62 -12.57 -30.47 14.91
C ALA A 62 -12.67 -30.37 16.45
N TYR A 63 -11.74 -29.65 17.09
CA TYR A 63 -11.76 -29.42 18.53
C TYR A 63 -12.99 -28.61 18.96
N ALA A 64 -13.30 -27.52 18.25
CA ALA A 64 -14.48 -26.69 18.50
C ALA A 64 -15.78 -27.50 18.36
N LEU A 65 -15.90 -28.31 17.31
CA LEU A 65 -17.03 -29.22 17.11
C LEU A 65 -17.17 -30.21 18.27
N ARG A 66 -16.09 -30.92 18.63
CA ARG A 66 -16.09 -31.87 19.75
C ARG A 66 -16.47 -31.21 21.06
N ARG A 67 -15.97 -30.00 21.33
CA ARG A 67 -16.29 -29.24 22.54
C ARG A 67 -17.77 -28.88 22.60
N SER A 68 -18.34 -28.42 21.49
CA SER A 68 -19.76 -28.07 21.39
C SER A 68 -20.67 -29.29 21.61
N GLU A 69 -20.33 -30.43 21.02
CA GLU A 69 -21.11 -31.67 21.17
C GLU A 69 -21.04 -32.22 22.59
N PHE A 70 -19.86 -32.17 23.21
CA PHE A 70 -19.70 -32.60 24.61
C PHE A 70 -20.49 -31.71 25.58
N ALA A 71 -20.48 -30.39 25.37
CA ALA A 71 -21.26 -29.44 26.19
C ALA A 71 -22.77 -29.72 26.08
N LYS A 72 -23.29 -29.96 24.87
CA LYS A 72 -24.68 -30.34 24.65
C LYS A 72 -25.02 -31.65 25.37
N LEU A 73 -24.19 -32.67 25.22
CA LEU A 73 -24.40 -33.97 25.87
C LEU A 73 -24.41 -33.86 27.39
N ARG A 74 -23.51 -33.04 27.96
CA ARG A 74 -23.48 -32.78 29.41
C ARG A 74 -24.76 -32.09 29.88
N LEU A 75 -25.19 -31.02 29.20
CA LEU A 75 -26.45 -30.33 29.49
C LEU A 75 -27.65 -31.29 29.42
N PHE A 76 -27.70 -32.16 28.40
CA PHE A 76 -28.73 -33.19 28.30
C PHE A 76 -28.73 -34.16 29.48
N ARG A 77 -27.56 -34.61 29.94
CA ARG A 77 -27.45 -35.51 31.09
C ARG A 77 -27.92 -34.82 32.38
N GLU A 78 -27.51 -33.57 32.60
CA GLU A 78 -27.91 -32.78 33.77
C GLU A 78 -29.41 -32.48 33.79
N LEU A 79 -29.99 -32.12 32.64
CA LEU A 79 -31.44 -31.95 32.51
C LEU A 79 -32.19 -33.26 32.76
N LYS A 80 -31.63 -34.40 32.32
CA LYS A 80 -32.20 -35.73 32.57
C LYS A 80 -32.17 -36.11 34.04
N THR A 81 -31.08 -35.85 34.75
CA THR A 81 -30.99 -36.15 36.19
C THR A 81 -31.91 -35.23 36.98
N TYR A 82 -31.98 -33.93 36.64
CA TYR A 82 -32.89 -32.99 37.28
C TYR A 82 -34.36 -33.36 37.08
N HIS A 83 -34.77 -33.61 35.84
CA HIS A 83 -36.15 -34.00 35.53
C HIS A 83 -36.53 -35.35 36.16
N ARG A 84 -35.60 -36.31 36.30
CA ARG A 84 -35.85 -37.55 37.04
C ARG A 84 -36.07 -37.33 38.54
N LYS A 85 -35.42 -36.33 39.15
CA LYS A 85 -35.60 -35.99 40.57
C LYS A 85 -36.97 -35.35 40.84
N ILE A 86 -37.47 -34.53 39.92
CA ILE A 86 -38.74 -33.82 40.07
C ILE A 86 -39.93 -34.69 39.63
N ILE A 87 -39.79 -35.46 38.56
CA ILE A 87 -40.88 -36.23 37.96
C ILE A 87 -40.59 -37.73 38.14
N ALA A 88 -41.40 -38.38 38.98
CA ALA A 88 -41.25 -39.80 39.36
C ALA A 88 -41.35 -40.79 38.17
N LYS A 89 -42.03 -40.40 37.08
CA LYS A 89 -42.15 -41.19 35.84
C LYS A 89 -41.75 -40.35 34.61
N PRO A 90 -40.45 -40.25 34.29
CA PRO A 90 -40.01 -39.48 33.13
C PRO A 90 -40.49 -40.11 31.81
N SER A 91 -41.21 -39.34 30.98
CA SER A 91 -41.61 -39.74 29.63
C SER A 91 -40.45 -39.60 28.64
N ALA A 92 -40.18 -40.66 27.87
CA ALA A 92 -39.17 -40.63 26.80
C ALA A 92 -39.49 -39.61 25.70
N ARG A 93 -40.76 -39.24 25.50
CA ARG A 93 -41.20 -38.25 24.50
C ARG A 93 -40.73 -36.84 24.86
N SER A 94 -40.90 -36.42 26.11
CA SER A 94 -40.49 -35.08 26.58
C SER A 94 -38.99 -34.83 26.39
N PHE A 95 -38.15 -35.85 26.61
CA PHE A 95 -36.72 -35.77 26.34
C PHE A 95 -36.36 -35.68 24.86
N LYS A 96 -37.10 -36.40 24.00
CA LYS A 96 -36.92 -36.33 22.55
C LYS A 96 -37.26 -34.94 22.01
N GLU A 97 -38.31 -34.33 22.55
CA GLU A 97 -38.70 -32.95 22.21
C GLU A 97 -37.66 -31.94 22.67
N LEU A 98 -37.21 -32.00 23.92
CA LEU A 98 -36.14 -31.14 24.43
C LEU A 98 -34.86 -31.25 23.59
N ARG A 99 -34.50 -32.47 23.18
CA ARG A 99 -33.38 -32.70 22.25
C ARG A 99 -33.58 -31.99 20.92
N SER A 100 -34.78 -32.08 20.36
CA SER A 100 -35.11 -31.41 19.10
C SER A 100 -35.09 -29.88 19.22
N VAL A 101 -35.51 -29.30 20.36
CA VAL A 101 -35.49 -27.85 20.61
C VAL A 101 -34.06 -27.34 20.67
N ILE A 102 -33.17 -28.00 21.41
CA ILE A 102 -31.75 -27.60 21.51
C ILE A 102 -31.04 -27.70 20.15
N ILE A 103 -31.30 -28.76 19.38
CA ILE A 103 -30.74 -28.90 18.01
C ILE A 103 -31.26 -27.79 17.10
N ARG A 104 -32.56 -27.42 17.20
CA ARG A 104 -33.12 -26.30 16.44
C ARG A 104 -32.54 -24.96 16.87
N TYR A 105 -32.34 -24.75 18.17
CA TYR A 105 -31.74 -23.54 18.72
C TYR A 105 -30.30 -23.38 18.24
N ASP A 106 -29.50 -24.43 18.31
CA ASP A 106 -28.12 -24.47 17.81
C ASP A 106 -28.03 -24.13 16.31
N ARG A 107 -28.92 -24.72 15.50
CA ARG A 107 -29.02 -24.43 14.05
C ARG A 107 -29.41 -22.96 13.78
N ARG A 108 -30.31 -22.39 14.59
CA ARG A 108 -30.77 -20.99 14.45
C ARG A 108 -29.73 -19.98 14.91
N MET A 109 -29.07 -20.25 16.03
CA MET A 109 -28.04 -19.37 16.60
C MET A 109 -26.76 -19.38 15.77
N ARG A 110 -26.60 -20.33 14.84
CA ARG A 110 -25.38 -20.47 14.02
C ARG A 110 -24.12 -20.56 14.87
N PHE A 111 -24.19 -21.19 16.06
CA PHE A 111 -23.01 -21.56 16.87
C PHE A 111 -22.10 -22.60 16.21
N GLY A 112 -22.31 -22.91 14.93
CA GLY A 112 -21.33 -23.64 14.12
C GLY A 112 -20.04 -22.83 14.06
N VAL A 113 -18.92 -23.54 14.13
CA VAL A 113 -17.54 -23.01 14.08
C VAL A 113 -17.49 -21.72 13.28
N GLU A 114 -17.04 -20.66 13.95
CA GLU A 114 -16.83 -19.29 13.46
C GLU A 114 -16.50 -19.27 11.96
N LYS A 115 -17.14 -18.34 11.21
CA LYS A 115 -16.93 -18.16 9.77
C LYS A 115 -15.44 -18.33 9.47
N ASP A 116 -15.12 -19.29 8.59
CA ASP A 116 -13.74 -19.64 8.25
C ASP A 116 -12.97 -18.34 7.94
N ALA A 117 -12.10 -17.90 8.87
CA ALA A 117 -11.29 -16.72 8.65
C ALA A 117 -10.49 -16.93 7.36
N PRO A 118 -10.25 -15.89 6.54
CA PRO A 118 -9.50 -16.06 5.30
C PRO A 118 -8.15 -16.72 5.58
N LEU A 119 -7.71 -17.61 4.69
CA LEU A 119 -6.37 -18.22 4.75
C LEU A 119 -5.32 -17.13 4.82
N LYS A 120 -4.43 -17.20 5.81
CA LYS A 120 -3.32 -16.27 5.91
C LYS A 120 -2.35 -16.56 4.76
N TRP A 121 -1.94 -17.82 4.59
CA TRP A 121 -1.01 -18.26 3.55
C TRP A 121 -1.70 -18.42 2.19
N THR A 122 -2.07 -17.29 1.60
CA THR A 122 -2.41 -17.14 0.18
C THR A 122 -1.22 -16.55 -0.58
N LEU A 123 -1.27 -16.50 -1.92
CA LEU A 123 -0.21 -15.86 -2.71
C LEU A 123 0.05 -14.41 -2.26
N TRP A 124 -1.02 -13.66 -1.98
CA TRP A 124 -0.94 -12.29 -1.45
C TRP A 124 -0.35 -12.25 -0.04
N GLY A 125 -0.75 -13.17 0.83
CA GLY A 125 -0.17 -13.30 2.17
C GLY A 125 1.32 -13.66 2.14
N GLY A 126 1.73 -14.56 1.24
CA GLY A 126 3.12 -14.92 1.02
C GLY A 126 3.94 -13.74 0.46
N LEU A 127 3.35 -12.94 -0.44
CA LEU A 127 3.98 -11.74 -0.98
C LEU A 127 4.16 -10.67 0.11
N TYR A 128 3.13 -10.47 0.95
CA TYR A 128 3.19 -9.61 2.12
C TYR A 128 4.28 -10.05 3.09
N TYR A 129 4.31 -11.34 3.46
CA TYR A 129 5.33 -11.88 4.36
C TYR A 129 6.74 -11.71 3.78
N SER A 130 6.94 -12.12 2.53
CA SER A 130 8.19 -11.92 1.79
C SER A 130 8.66 -10.46 1.85
N GLY A 131 7.74 -9.52 1.58
CA GLY A 131 7.96 -8.09 1.72
C GLY A 131 8.50 -7.70 3.08
N THR A 132 7.75 -8.04 4.13
CA THR A 132 8.11 -7.69 5.52
C THR A 132 9.43 -8.29 5.98
N VAL A 133 9.87 -9.42 5.41
CA VAL A 133 11.13 -10.09 5.72
C VAL A 133 12.31 -9.30 5.15
N TYR A 134 12.33 -9.02 3.84
CA TYR A 134 13.48 -8.32 3.24
C TYR A 134 13.50 -6.82 3.56
N THR A 135 12.36 -6.20 3.88
CA THR A 135 12.32 -4.81 4.37
C THR A 135 12.60 -4.71 5.86
N THR A 136 12.81 -5.83 6.55
CA THR A 136 13.04 -5.90 8.00
C THR A 136 11.96 -5.23 8.85
N ILE A 137 10.72 -5.12 8.33
CA ILE A 137 9.60 -4.52 9.08
C ILE A 137 9.11 -5.50 10.15
N GLY A 138 8.88 -6.76 9.76
CA GLY A 138 8.57 -7.85 10.68
C GLY A 138 7.41 -7.60 11.66
N TYR A 139 6.19 -7.29 11.17
CA TYR A 139 5.03 -7.02 12.04
C TYR A 139 4.66 -8.15 13.02
N GLY A 140 4.95 -9.41 12.66
CA GLY A 140 4.71 -10.57 13.53
C GLY A 140 3.28 -11.10 13.56
N ASP A 141 2.38 -10.55 12.76
CA ASP A 141 1.01 -11.04 12.53
C ASP A 141 0.95 -12.35 11.71
N MET A 142 1.97 -12.52 10.86
CA MET A 142 2.25 -13.69 10.06
C MET A 142 3.73 -14.09 10.21
N ALA A 143 3.98 -15.35 10.57
CA ALA A 143 5.32 -15.88 10.77
C ALA A 143 5.39 -17.33 10.31
N ALA A 144 6.52 -17.72 9.72
CA ALA A 144 6.81 -19.11 9.39
C ALA A 144 6.93 -19.95 10.67
N GLU A 145 6.09 -20.97 10.81
CA GLU A 145 6.06 -21.84 11.99
C GLU A 145 6.75 -23.17 11.72
N THR A 146 6.75 -23.62 10.46
CA THR A 146 7.42 -24.86 10.07
C THR A 146 8.93 -24.72 10.19
N VAL A 147 9.63 -25.84 10.39
CA VAL A 147 11.10 -25.84 10.46
C VAL A 147 11.68 -25.44 9.09
N GLY A 148 11.12 -25.98 8.00
CA GLY A 148 11.54 -25.65 6.64
C GLY A 148 11.29 -24.19 6.28
N GLY A 149 10.12 -23.65 6.61
CA GLY A 149 9.79 -22.24 6.40
C GLY A 149 10.72 -21.31 7.16
N ARG A 150 11.06 -21.61 8.42
CA ARG A 150 12.00 -20.81 9.23
C ARG A 150 13.41 -20.80 8.65
N LEU A 151 13.94 -21.96 8.25
CA LEU A 151 15.25 -22.05 7.60
C LEU A 151 15.27 -21.28 6.28
N PHE A 152 14.23 -21.43 5.46
CA PHE A 152 14.10 -20.68 4.23
C PHE A 152 14.03 -19.17 4.47
N THR A 153 13.28 -18.69 5.47
CA THR A 153 13.25 -17.27 5.87
C THR A 153 14.63 -16.74 6.21
N MET A 154 15.48 -17.51 6.90
CA MET A 154 16.84 -17.08 7.25
C MET A 154 17.70 -16.84 6.00
N PHE A 155 17.74 -17.81 5.09
CA PHE A 155 18.50 -17.67 3.84
C PHE A 155 17.92 -16.59 2.93
N TYR A 156 16.59 -16.50 2.86
CA TYR A 156 15.87 -15.48 2.10
C TYR A 156 16.12 -14.07 2.64
N ALA A 157 16.19 -13.89 3.96
CA ALA A 157 16.54 -12.61 4.56
C ALA A 157 17.99 -12.21 4.26
N ALA A 158 18.93 -13.17 4.34
CA ALA A 158 20.35 -12.92 4.09
C ALA A 158 20.62 -12.38 2.68
N ALA A 159 19.93 -12.88 1.66
CA ALA A 159 20.05 -12.38 0.28
C ALA A 159 19.14 -11.15 0.02
N GLY A 160 17.97 -11.09 0.65
CA GLY A 160 16.99 -10.04 0.42
C GLY A 160 17.37 -8.68 1.01
N ILE A 161 17.99 -8.65 2.19
CA ILE A 161 18.37 -7.39 2.86
C ILE A 161 19.37 -6.58 2.03
N PRO A 162 20.50 -7.14 1.55
CA PRO A 162 21.43 -6.41 0.69
C PRO A 162 20.76 -5.91 -0.60
N LEU A 163 19.90 -6.74 -1.21
CA LEU A 163 19.18 -6.37 -2.44
C LEU A 163 18.31 -5.12 -2.21
N VAL A 164 17.54 -5.08 -1.12
CA VAL A 164 16.66 -3.94 -0.81
C VAL A 164 17.45 -2.69 -0.49
N ILE A 165 18.58 -2.80 0.21
CA ILE A 165 19.46 -1.66 0.51
C ILE A 165 19.99 -1.03 -0.79
N THR A 166 20.42 -1.84 -1.77
CA THR A 166 20.89 -1.32 -3.07
C THR A 166 19.77 -0.59 -3.83
N ILE A 167 18.56 -1.16 -3.83
CA ILE A 167 17.39 -0.54 -4.46
C ILE A 167 17.02 0.77 -3.76
N LEU A 168 17.04 0.79 -2.43
CA LEU A 168 16.69 1.97 -1.65
C LEU A 168 17.65 3.14 -1.90
N ASN A 169 18.95 2.87 -2.05
CA ASN A 169 19.94 3.89 -2.39
C ASN A 169 19.65 4.52 -3.77
N ASP A 170 19.43 3.68 -4.77
CA ASP A 170 19.13 4.11 -6.13
C ASP A 170 17.84 4.93 -6.21
N TRP A 171 16.76 4.42 -5.61
CA TRP A 171 15.46 5.08 -5.59
C TRP A 171 15.47 6.34 -4.73
N GLY A 172 16.23 6.36 -3.64
CA GLY A 172 16.45 7.54 -2.81
C GLY A 172 17.07 8.68 -3.61
N SER A 173 18.08 8.39 -4.42
CA SER A 173 18.71 9.40 -5.30
C SER A 173 17.74 9.95 -6.35
N LEU A 174 16.90 9.08 -6.92
CA LEU A 174 15.89 9.46 -7.92
C LEU A 174 14.80 10.34 -7.30
N LEU A 175 14.29 9.95 -6.14
CA LEU A 175 13.30 10.72 -5.39
C LEU A 175 13.88 12.08 -4.98
N PHE A 176 15.13 12.12 -4.50
CA PHE A 176 15.80 13.37 -4.15
C PHE A 176 15.95 14.29 -5.36
N TYR A 177 16.38 13.76 -6.52
CA TYR A 177 16.46 14.54 -7.75
C TYR A 177 15.10 15.11 -8.17
N ILE A 178 14.05 14.27 -8.17
CA ILE A 178 12.69 14.71 -8.50
C ILE A 178 12.23 15.80 -7.52
N MET A 179 12.45 15.58 -6.22
CA MET A 179 12.06 16.54 -5.19
C MET A 179 12.79 17.86 -5.34
N GLN A 180 14.10 17.83 -5.60
CA GLN A 180 14.91 19.03 -5.84
C GLN A 180 14.45 19.77 -7.10
N ASN A 181 14.15 19.05 -8.18
CA ASN A 181 13.70 19.65 -9.42
C ASN A 181 12.30 20.29 -9.26
N LEU A 182 11.39 19.61 -8.56
CA LEU A 182 10.08 20.14 -8.20
C LEU A 182 10.20 21.37 -7.29
N TRP A 183 11.08 21.33 -6.29
CA TRP A 183 11.33 22.43 -5.37
C TRP A 183 11.88 23.66 -6.11
N ILE A 184 12.91 23.49 -6.94
CA ILE A 184 13.49 24.57 -7.75
C ILE A 184 12.45 25.13 -8.72
N ASN A 185 11.65 24.27 -9.38
CA ASN A 185 10.61 24.73 -10.29
C ASN A 185 9.51 25.50 -9.57
N SER A 186 9.08 25.05 -8.39
CA SER A 186 8.12 25.76 -7.54
C SER A 186 8.67 27.10 -7.06
N LEU A 187 9.92 27.15 -6.57
CA LEU A 187 10.58 28.40 -6.19
C LEU A 187 10.73 29.35 -7.37
N ARG A 188 11.05 28.84 -8.56
CA ARG A 188 11.14 29.63 -9.79
C ARG A 188 9.77 30.22 -10.15
N HIS A 189 8.69 29.45 -10.03
CA HIS A 189 7.32 29.93 -10.23
C HIS A 189 6.95 31.02 -9.22
N ILE A 190 7.25 30.82 -7.94
CA ILE A 190 6.98 31.83 -6.89
C ILE A 190 7.80 33.09 -7.13
N SER A 191 9.11 32.96 -7.42
CA SER A 191 10.00 34.10 -7.70
C SER A 191 9.54 34.89 -8.93
N ASN A 192 9.16 34.21 -10.01
CA ASN A 192 8.65 34.86 -11.21
C ASN A 192 7.32 35.58 -10.94
N LYS A 193 6.44 34.96 -10.13
CA LYS A 193 5.17 35.58 -9.72
C LYS A 193 5.40 36.83 -8.87
N VAL A 194 6.30 36.78 -7.89
CA VAL A 194 6.70 37.93 -7.05
C VAL A 194 7.35 39.03 -7.90
N LYS A 195 8.28 38.70 -8.81
CA LYS A 195 8.88 39.68 -9.73
C LYS A 195 7.84 40.34 -10.63
N SER A 196 6.87 39.58 -11.13
CA SER A 196 5.79 40.14 -11.96
C SER A 196 4.90 41.10 -11.17
N LEU A 197 4.59 40.80 -9.90
CA LEU A 197 3.82 41.68 -9.01
C LEU A 197 4.59 42.95 -8.64
N PHE A 198 5.88 42.84 -8.32
CA PHE A 198 6.73 44.00 -8.05
C PHE A 198 6.87 44.92 -9.27
N THR A 199 7.08 44.33 -10.45
CA THR A 199 7.19 45.10 -11.71
C THR A 199 5.87 45.80 -12.06
N PHE A 200 4.74 45.13 -11.80
CA PHE A 200 3.41 45.72 -11.98
C PHE A 200 3.14 46.85 -10.97
N SER A 201 3.58 46.71 -9.71
CA SER A 201 3.48 47.75 -8.68
C SER A 201 4.30 48.98 -9.05
N ASN A 202 5.59 48.81 -9.38
CA ASN A 202 6.45 49.94 -9.80
C ASN A 202 5.89 50.65 -11.04
N ARG A 203 5.42 49.89 -12.04
CA ARG A 203 4.82 50.48 -13.25
C ARG A 203 3.57 51.32 -12.92
N LYS A 204 2.75 50.89 -11.96
CA LYS A 204 1.59 51.68 -11.51
C LYS A 204 1.99 52.98 -10.84
N GLU A 205 2.97 52.95 -9.93
CA GLU A 205 3.46 54.17 -9.26
C GLU A 205 4.01 55.19 -10.26
N THR A 206 4.78 54.74 -11.26
CA THR A 206 5.32 55.65 -12.29
C THR A 206 4.22 56.32 -13.11
N ILE A 207 3.16 55.59 -13.47
CA ILE A 207 2.02 56.13 -14.23
C ILE A 207 1.21 57.13 -13.40
N PHE A 208 1.02 56.87 -12.11
CA PHE A 208 0.34 57.83 -11.23
C PHE A 208 1.14 59.12 -11.05
N GLN A 209 2.47 59.04 -10.95
CA GLN A 209 3.33 60.21 -10.82
C GLN A 209 3.31 61.07 -12.10
N THR A 210 3.52 60.46 -13.28
CA THR A 210 3.45 61.17 -14.57
C THR A 210 2.08 61.80 -14.82
N ASN A 211 0.99 61.08 -14.51
CA ASN A 211 -0.36 61.63 -14.65
C ASN A 211 -0.60 62.82 -13.70
N LYS A 212 -0.02 62.81 -12.49
CA LYS A 212 -0.10 63.93 -11.55
C LYS A 212 0.66 65.15 -12.07
N ASP A 213 1.87 64.95 -12.60
CA ASP A 213 2.70 66.02 -13.16
C ASP A 213 2.04 66.66 -14.40
N ASP A 214 1.43 65.85 -15.27
CA ASP A 214 0.69 66.33 -16.45
C ASP A 214 -0.52 67.20 -16.08
N ILE A 215 -1.23 66.86 -15.00
CA ILE A 215 -2.37 67.66 -14.50
C ILE A 215 -1.88 69.02 -13.98
N VAL A 216 -0.79 69.04 -13.19
CA VAL A 216 -0.21 70.27 -12.66
C VAL A 216 0.28 71.18 -13.79
N ILE A 217 0.97 70.63 -14.80
CA ILE A 217 1.43 71.40 -15.96
C ILE A 217 0.25 72.03 -16.72
N LYS A 218 -0.86 71.29 -16.89
CA LYS A 218 -2.07 71.83 -17.54
C LYS A 218 -2.72 72.95 -16.74
N GLU A 219 -2.75 72.87 -15.42
CA GLU A 219 -3.26 73.94 -14.56
C GLU A 219 -2.36 75.19 -14.58
N VAL A 220 -1.04 75.02 -14.53
CA VAL A 220 -0.07 76.13 -14.63
C VAL A 220 -0.21 76.84 -15.98
N TRP A 221 -0.29 76.09 -17.08
CA TRP A 221 -0.52 76.67 -18.42
C TRP A 221 -1.86 77.40 -18.52
N LYS A 222 -2.91 76.91 -17.86
CA LYS A 222 -4.22 77.57 -17.81
C LYS A 222 -4.16 78.89 -17.02
N SER A 223 -3.38 78.92 -15.93
CA SER A 223 -3.15 80.12 -15.12
C SER A 223 -2.32 81.18 -15.85
N CYS A 224 -1.22 80.79 -16.51
CA CYS A 224 -0.42 81.70 -17.34
C CYS A 224 -1.22 82.26 -18.53
N ARG A 225 -2.12 81.48 -19.12
CA ARG A 225 -2.99 81.94 -20.22
C ARG A 225 -4.02 82.98 -19.77
N HIS A 226 -4.45 82.94 -18.50
CA HIS A 226 -5.35 83.96 -17.94
C HIS A 226 -4.64 85.27 -17.55
N ASN A 227 -3.37 85.23 -17.15
CA ASN A 227 -2.58 86.42 -16.79
C ASN A 227 -1.93 87.15 -17.98
N ALA A 228 -1.97 86.59 -19.20
CA ALA A 228 -1.40 87.20 -20.40
C ALA A 228 -2.42 88.02 -21.24
N VAL A 229 -3.63 88.26 -20.71
CA VAL A 229 -4.74 89.00 -21.38
C VAL A 229 -5.07 90.33 -20.67
N LEU A 230 -4.16 90.83 -19.82
CA LEU A 230 -4.18 92.18 -19.26
C LEU A 230 -2.90 92.91 -19.69
#